data_AF-A0A0K0CT39-F1
#
_entry.id   AF-A0A0K0CT39-F1
#
_cell.length_a   1.000
_cell.length_b   1.000
_cell.length_c   1.000
_cell.angle_alpha   90.00
_cell.angle_beta   90.00
_cell.angle_gamma   90.00
#
_symmetry.space_group_name_H-M   'P 1'
#
loop_
_entity.id
_entity.type
_entity.pdbx_description
1 polymer ?
#
loop_
_entity_poly.entity_id
_entity_poly.type
_entity_poly.pdbx_seq_one_letter_code
_entity_poly.pdbx_strand_id
1 'polypeptide(L)'
;MSEQLKAQFEQALQKYKEIESGEWFDAVQFVLSFFSKCLDREKYISDRQQLESQLTENTLVKSEFDYLDEDAKVYKLIGACLIRQDIAEARVNVEKRIEYITAEIISITDVKPKEIEL
;
A
#
# COMPACT_ATOMS: atom_id res chain seq x y z
N MET A 1 -28.25 -7.00 4.33
CA MET A 1 -27.21 -8.00 4.70
C MET A 1 -27.65 -9.44 4.42
N SER A 2 -28.81 -9.90 4.94
CA SER A 2 -29.32 -11.26 4.66
C SER A 2 -29.78 -11.47 3.21
N GLU A 3 -30.34 -10.45 2.56
CA GLU A 3 -30.80 -10.56 1.16
C GLU A 3 -29.66 -10.55 0.15
N GLN A 4 -28.61 -9.75 0.38
CA GLN A 4 -27.41 -9.77 -0.47
C GLN A 4 -26.71 -11.13 -0.40
N LEU A 5 -26.57 -11.70 0.80
CA LEU A 5 -25.96 -13.01 0.96
C LEU A 5 -26.79 -14.11 0.26
N LYS A 6 -28.13 -14.01 0.29
CA LYS A 6 -29.02 -14.92 -0.44
C LYS A 6 -28.90 -14.76 -1.96
N ALA A 7 -28.87 -13.53 -2.46
CA ALA A 7 -28.70 -13.25 -3.88
C ALA A 7 -27.34 -13.76 -4.40
N GLN A 8 -26.28 -13.64 -3.59
CA GLN A 8 -24.97 -14.21 -3.93
C GLN A 8 -24.97 -15.74 -3.93
N PHE A 9 -25.67 -16.36 -2.99
CA PHE A 9 -25.81 -17.81 -2.95
C PHE A 9 -26.60 -18.34 -4.16
N GLU A 10 -27.66 -17.64 -4.56
CA GLU A 10 -28.46 -17.99 -5.75
C GLU A 10 -27.67 -17.79 -7.06
N GLN A 11 -26.89 -16.71 -7.18
CA GLN A 11 -25.98 -16.53 -8.31
C GLN A 11 -24.90 -17.63 -8.39
N ALA A 12 -24.34 -18.03 -7.24
CA ALA A 12 -23.35 -19.10 -7.19
C ALA A 12 -23.94 -20.45 -7.61
N LEU A 13 -25.18 -20.74 -7.21
CA LEU A 13 -25.90 -21.96 -7.62
C LEU A 13 -26.27 -21.95 -9.11
N GLN A 14 -26.61 -20.78 -9.67
CA GLN A 14 -26.93 -20.65 -11.09
C GLN A 14 -25.69 -20.93 -11.96
N LYS A 15 -24.53 -20.39 -11.57
CA LYS A 15 -23.25 -20.70 -12.23
C LYS A 15 -22.87 -22.19 -12.11
N TYR A 16 -23.21 -22.85 -11.01
CA TYR A 16 -22.96 -24.29 -10.85
C TYR A 16 -23.74 -25.15 -11.87
N LYS A 17 -24.96 -24.74 -12.22
CA LYS A 17 -25.76 -25.42 -13.24
C LYS A 17 -25.21 -25.23 -14.66
N GLU A 18 -24.57 -24.10 -14.94
CA GLU A 18 -23.91 -23.83 -16.24
C GLU A 18 -22.65 -24.70 -16.39
N ILE A 19 -21.92 -24.95 -15.30
CA ILE A 19 -20.71 -25.80 -15.27
C ILE A 19 -21.01 -27.25 -15.66
N GLU A 20 -22.22 -27.76 -15.37
CA GLU A 20 -22.64 -29.13 -15.72
C GLU A 20 -22.85 -29.31 -17.24
N SER A 21 -22.89 -28.22 -18.02
CA SER A 21 -23.15 -28.21 -19.47
C SER A 21 -21.89 -28.23 -20.36
N GLY A 22 -20.68 -28.16 -19.78
CA GLY A 22 -19.40 -28.25 -20.52
C GLY A 22 -18.52 -27.00 -20.53
N GLU A 23 -18.89 -25.93 -19.82
CA GLU A 23 -18.11 -24.68 -19.72
C GLU A 23 -17.03 -24.72 -18.62
N TRP A 24 -16.27 -25.82 -18.54
CA TRP A 24 -15.21 -25.96 -17.54
C TRP A 24 -14.10 -24.92 -17.71
N PHE A 25 -13.84 -24.48 -18.95
CA PHE A 25 -12.86 -23.46 -19.25
C PHE A 25 -13.20 -22.12 -18.58
N ASP A 26 -14.47 -21.70 -18.61
CA ASP A 26 -14.89 -20.42 -18.03
C ASP A 26 -14.88 -20.45 -16.50
N ALA A 27 -15.22 -21.59 -15.89
CA ALA A 27 -15.07 -21.79 -14.46
C ALA A 27 -13.59 -21.71 -14.01
N VAL A 28 -12.68 -22.32 -14.79
CA VAL A 28 -11.24 -22.26 -14.52
C VAL A 28 -10.70 -20.84 -14.71
N GLN A 29 -11.09 -20.13 -15.78
CA GLN A 29 -10.72 -18.74 -16.00
C GLN A 29 -11.21 -17.83 -14.87
N PHE A 30 -12.45 -18.05 -14.40
CA PHE A 30 -13.00 -17.31 -13.28
C PHE A 30 -12.18 -17.52 -12.00
N VAL A 31 -11.89 -18.78 -11.64
CA VAL A 31 -11.09 -19.12 -10.46
C VAL A 31 -9.66 -18.55 -10.57
N LEU A 32 -9.01 -18.65 -11.73
CA LEU A 32 -7.69 -18.06 -11.96
C LEU A 32 -7.71 -16.53 -11.82
N SER A 33 -8.75 -15.88 -12.36
CA SER A 33 -8.90 -14.42 -12.22
C SER A 33 -9.08 -14.00 -10.76
N PHE A 34 -9.82 -14.79 -9.97
CA PHE A 34 -10.01 -14.58 -8.55
C PHE A 34 -8.69 -14.73 -7.77
N PHE A 35 -7.94 -15.80 -8.03
CA PHE A 35 -6.62 -15.99 -7.42
C PHE A 35 -5.65 -14.85 -7.76
N SER A 36 -5.65 -14.37 -9.01
CA SER A 36 -4.83 -13.21 -9.40
C SER A 36 -5.21 -11.96 -8.59
N LYS A 37 -6.51 -11.66 -8.46
CA LYS A 37 -6.98 -10.52 -7.67
C LYS A 37 -6.59 -10.63 -6.18
N CYS A 38 -6.67 -11.83 -5.60
CA CYS A 38 -6.22 -12.05 -4.23
C CYS A 38 -4.71 -11.78 -4.06
N LEU A 39 -3.89 -12.23 -5.01
CA LEU A 39 -2.45 -11.98 -4.99
C LEU A 39 -2.12 -10.48 -5.10
N ASP A 40 -2.82 -9.76 -5.96
CA ASP A 40 -2.63 -8.32 -6.13
C ASP A 40 -3.06 -7.53 -4.87
N ARG A 41 -4.11 -8.01 -4.17
CA ARG A 41 -4.52 -7.49 -2.87
C ARG A 41 -3.43 -7.66 -1.81
N GLU A 42 -2.76 -8.80 -1.76
CA GLU A 42 -1.68 -9.05 -0.80
C GLU A 42 -0.49 -8.12 -1.04
N LYS A 43 -0.08 -7.95 -2.30
CA LYS A 43 0.98 -6.99 -2.67
C LYS A 43 0.60 -5.57 -2.26
N TYR A 44 -0.63 -5.17 -2.55
CA TYR A 44 -1.15 -3.86 -2.15
C TYR A 44 -1.05 -3.62 -0.63
N ILE A 45 -1.46 -4.60 0.17
CA ILE A 45 -1.39 -4.50 1.64
C ILE A 45 0.07 -4.37 2.09
N SER A 46 0.98 -5.18 1.54
CA SER A 46 2.41 -5.13 1.86
C SER A 46 3.02 -3.77 1.52
N ASP A 47 2.76 -3.24 0.32
CA ASP A 47 3.30 -1.95 -0.13
C ASP A 47 2.81 -0.81 0.76
N ARG A 48 1.52 -0.83 1.13
CA ARG A 48 0.93 0.16 2.04
C ARG A 48 1.56 0.10 3.43
N GLN A 49 1.73 -1.10 3.98
CA GLN A 49 2.40 -1.29 5.28
C GLN A 49 3.84 -0.78 5.25
N GLN A 50 4.56 -1.01 4.16
CA GLN A 50 5.93 -0.51 3.99
C GLN A 50 5.96 1.02 3.98
N LEU A 51 5.05 1.67 3.25
CA LEU A 51 4.97 3.13 3.21
C LEU A 51 4.58 3.73 4.57
N GLU A 52 3.66 3.09 5.31
CA GLU A 52 3.30 3.50 6.67
C GLU A 52 4.49 3.40 7.64
N SER A 53 5.30 2.35 7.53
CA SER A 53 6.54 2.21 8.31
C SER A 53 7.52 3.34 7.99
N GLN A 54 7.76 3.61 6.70
CA GLN A 54 8.66 4.67 6.26
C GLN A 54 8.16 6.05 6.72
N LEU A 55 6.86 6.30 6.66
CA LEU A 55 6.26 7.56 7.12
C LEU A 55 6.50 7.75 8.62
N THR A 56 6.27 6.70 9.41
CA THR A 56 6.47 6.72 10.86
C THR A 56 7.92 7.03 11.22
N GLU A 57 8.87 6.35 10.58
CA GLU A 57 10.30 6.57 10.78
C GLU A 57 10.72 8.01 10.42
N ASN A 58 10.28 8.54 9.28
CA ASN A 58 10.64 9.90 8.86
C ASN A 58 9.97 10.96 9.74
N THR A 59 8.74 10.72 10.20
CA THR A 59 8.05 11.61 11.15
C THR A 59 8.77 11.66 12.49
N LEU A 60 9.25 10.51 12.98
CA LEU A 60 10.08 10.45 14.18
C LEU A 60 11.38 11.25 13.98
N VAL A 61 12.08 11.04 12.86
CA VAL A 61 13.30 11.81 12.54
C VAL A 61 13.01 13.31 12.49
N LYS A 62 11.89 13.74 11.90
CA LYS A 62 11.48 15.15 11.91
C LYS A 62 11.31 15.67 13.34
N SER A 63 10.68 14.91 14.22
CA SER A 63 10.54 15.31 15.63
C SER A 63 11.88 15.37 16.38
N GLU A 64 12.82 14.48 16.07
CA GLU A 64 14.19 14.55 16.63
C GLU A 64 14.94 15.81 16.17
N PHE A 65 14.71 16.26 14.93
CA PHE A 65 15.26 17.54 14.47
C PHE A 65 14.77 18.71 15.32
N ASP A 66 13.55 18.69 15.83
CA ASP A 66 13.00 19.80 16.64
C ASP A 66 13.67 19.93 18.02
N TYR A 67 14.30 18.86 18.51
CA TYR A 67 15.10 18.89 19.74
C TYR A 67 16.59 19.22 19.50
N LEU A 68 17.00 19.40 18.24
CA LEU A 68 18.40 19.62 17.88
C LEU A 68 18.77 21.10 18.00
N ASP A 69 19.92 21.39 18.62
CA ASP A 69 20.49 22.75 18.69
C ASP A 69 20.80 23.30 17.28
N GLU A 70 20.72 24.63 17.11
CA GLU A 70 20.96 25.31 15.83
C GLU A 70 22.39 25.09 15.28
N ASP A 71 23.36 24.83 16.16
CA ASP A 71 24.77 24.58 15.81
C ASP A 71 25.14 23.09 15.72
N ALA A 72 24.17 22.19 15.84
CA ALA A 72 24.41 20.76 15.83
C ALA A 72 24.96 20.24 14.49
N LYS A 73 25.78 19.20 14.54
CA LYS A 73 26.41 18.61 13.34
C LYS A 73 25.60 17.42 12.85
N VAL A 74 24.96 17.56 11.70
CA VAL A 74 24.18 16.49 11.07
C VAL A 74 25.00 15.79 10.00
N TYR A 75 24.90 14.46 9.94
CA TYR A 75 25.56 13.63 8.95
C TYR A 75 24.58 12.68 8.29
N LYS A 76 24.72 12.51 6.97
CA LYS A 76 23.96 11.54 6.19
C LYS A 76 24.86 10.35 5.85
N LEU A 77 24.39 9.14 6.13
CA LEU A 77 25.07 7.91 5.72
C LEU A 77 24.82 7.67 4.22
N ILE A 78 25.90 7.58 3.45
CA ILE A 78 25.89 7.25 2.02
C ILE A 78 26.92 6.12 1.82
N GLY A 79 26.43 4.91 1.53
CA GLY A 79 27.28 3.72 1.42
C GLY A 79 28.03 3.45 2.73
N ALA A 80 29.36 3.43 2.67
CA ALA A 80 30.23 3.22 3.83
C ALA A 80 30.74 4.53 4.47
N CYS A 81 30.19 5.70 4.10
CA CYS A 81 30.70 7.00 4.52
C CYS A 81 29.62 7.90 5.12
N LEU A 82 30.01 8.73 6.10
CA LEU A 82 29.17 9.78 6.69
C LEU A 82 29.52 11.13 6.05
N ILE A 83 28.54 11.77 5.42
CA ILE A 83 28.71 13.06 4.75
C ILE A 83 28.06 14.14 5.61
N ARG A 84 28.81 15.18 5.94
CA ARG A 84 28.28 16.33 6.68
C ARG A 84 27.20 17.02 5.85
N GLN A 85 26.09 17.37 6.50
CA GLN A 85 24.97 18.08 5.88
C GLN A 85 24.64 19.33 6.68
N ASP A 86 24.10 20.33 5.99
CA ASP A 86 23.51 21.50 6.63
C ASP A 86 22.19 21.10 7.31
N ILE A 87 21.91 21.67 8.49
CA ILE A 87 20.71 21.32 9.27
C ILE A 87 19.44 21.76 8.53
N ALA A 88 19.45 22.96 7.94
CA ALA A 88 18.28 23.48 7.24
C ALA A 88 17.99 22.64 6.00
N GLU A 89 19.03 22.27 5.24
CA GLU A 89 18.88 21.36 4.10
C GLU A 89 18.38 19.97 4.52
N ALA A 90 18.92 19.41 5.61
CA ALA A 90 18.51 18.11 6.13
C ALA A 90 17.03 18.11 6.56
N ARG A 91 16.57 19.16 7.27
CA ARG A 91 15.17 19.33 7.68
C ARG A 91 14.24 19.39 6.46
N VAL A 92 14.54 20.24 5.49
CA VAL A 92 13.75 20.38 4.26
C VAL A 92 13.67 19.06 3.49
N ASN A 93 14.76 18.30 3.44
CA ASN A 93 14.79 17.00 2.76
C ASN A 93 13.91 15.96 3.47
N VAL A 94 13.90 15.92 4.80
CA VAL A 94 13.01 15.03 5.58
C VAL A 94 11.56 15.43 5.39
N GLU A 95 11.25 16.72 5.44
CA GLU A 95 9.90 17.24 5.26
C GLU A 95 9.33 16.92 3.87
N LYS A 96 10.10 17.20 2.81
CA LYS A 96 9.73 16.81 1.44
C LYS A 96 9.48 15.31 1.34
N ARG A 97 10.31 14.48 1.98
CA ARG A 97 10.16 13.02 1.94
C ARG A 97 8.86 12.56 2.60
N ILE A 98 8.47 13.19 3.72
CA ILE A 98 7.17 12.95 4.36
C ILE A 98 6.03 13.32 3.42
N GLU A 99 6.07 14.50 2.80
CA GLU A 99 5.04 14.96 1.86
C GLU A 99 4.84 13.99 0.70
N TYR A 100 5.94 13.52 0.08
CA TYR A 100 5.87 12.53 -1.00
C TYR A 100 5.24 11.21 -0.54
N ILE A 101 5.66 10.68 0.61
CA ILE A 101 5.12 9.41 1.13
C ILE A 101 3.64 9.56 1.48
N THR A 102 3.25 10.67 2.09
CA THR A 102 1.84 10.94 2.42
C THR A 102 0.98 11.04 1.15
N ALA A 103 1.45 11.75 0.13
CA ALA A 103 0.76 11.85 -1.16
C ALA A 103 0.61 10.47 -1.84
N GLU A 104 1.65 9.64 -1.77
CA GLU A 104 1.62 8.29 -2.32
C GLU A 104 0.62 7.39 -1.57
N ILE A 105 0.57 7.45 -0.24
CA ILE A 105 -0.40 6.70 0.57
C ILE A 105 -1.84 7.11 0.22
N ILE A 106 -2.11 8.41 0.02
CA ILE A 106 -3.43 8.90 -0.40
C ILE A 106 -3.79 8.35 -1.78
N SER A 107 -2.87 8.46 -2.75
CA SER A 107 -3.04 7.90 -4.10
C SER A 107 -3.37 6.40 -4.07
N ILE A 108 -2.65 5.64 -3.27
CA ILE A 108 -2.84 4.20 -3.07
C ILE A 108 -4.21 3.91 -2.43
N THR A 109 -4.61 4.71 -1.43
CA THR A 109 -5.87 4.52 -0.69
C THR A 109 -7.11 4.96 -1.46
N ASP A 110 -7.02 5.93 -2.38
CA ASP A 110 -8.18 6.42 -3.13
C ASP A 110 -8.43 5.65 -4.43
N VAL A 111 -7.37 5.13 -5.06
CA VAL A 111 -7.44 4.54 -6.41
C VAL A 111 -7.62 3.02 -6.34
N LYS A 112 -6.81 2.32 -5.54
CA LYS A 112 -6.73 0.85 -5.59
C LYS A 112 -7.83 0.07 -4.85
N PRO A 113 -8.51 0.57 -3.78
CA PRO A 113 -9.56 -0.22 -3.14
C PRO A 113 -10.76 -0.47 -4.07
N LYS A 114 -11.07 0.45 -4.99
CA LYS A 114 -12.17 0.30 -5.94
C LYS A 114 -11.97 -0.83 -6.96
N GLU A 115 -10.73 -1.20 -7.26
CA GLU A 115 -10.39 -2.26 -8.21
C GLU A 115 -10.28 -3.64 -7.54
N ILE A 116 -10.11 -3.67 -6.22
CA ILE A 116 -9.84 -4.87 -5.41
C ILE A 116 -11.10 -5.32 -4.61
N GLU A 117 -12.18 -4.53 -4.60
CA GLU A 117 -13.47 -4.97 -4.06
C GLU A 117 -14.10 -6.08 -4.93
N LEU A 118 -14.60 -7.12 -4.23
CA LEU A 118 -15.15 -8.37 -4.75
C LEU A 118 -16.56 -8.21 -5.34
#